data_AF-A0A4Q5SGH6-F1
#
_entry.id   AF-A0A4Q5SGH6-F1
#
_cell.length_a   1.000
_cell.length_b   1.000
_cell.length_c   1.000
_cell.angle_alpha   90.00
_cell.angle_beta   90.00
_cell.angle_gamma   90.00
#
_symmetry.space_group_name_H-M   'P 1'
#
loop_
_entity.id
_entity.type
_entity.pdbx_description
1 polymer ?
#
loop_
_entity_poly.entity_id
_entity_poly.type
_entity_poly.pdbx_seq_one_letter_code
_entity_poly.pdbx_strand_id
1 'polypeptide(L)'
;VSSPSQNSTCKRLNMFLRWMVRKDNNGVDFGIWNNIKPADLIIPCDLHVDRVARKLNLISRKQTDWQTAVELTNRLREFDQADPVKYDFALFGMGIEEKF
;
A
#
# COMPACT_ATOMS: atom_id res chain seq x y z
N VAL A 1 9.32 -14.71 -10.82
CA VAL A 1 9.27 -13.93 -9.55
C VAL A 1 8.60 -12.60 -9.87
N SER A 2 7.60 -12.15 -9.10
CA SER A 2 6.94 -10.85 -9.36
C SER A 2 7.95 -9.71 -9.26
N SER A 3 8.07 -8.91 -10.31
CA SER A 3 9.00 -7.77 -10.39
C SER A 3 8.27 -6.51 -10.87
N PRO A 4 8.65 -5.31 -10.38
CA PRO A 4 8.17 -4.04 -10.93
C PRO A 4 8.47 -3.91 -12.43
N SER A 5 9.59 -4.48 -12.91
CA SER A 5 9.96 -4.50 -14.33
C SER A 5 9.00 -5.31 -15.21
N GLN A 6 8.16 -6.16 -14.61
CA GLN A 6 7.09 -6.91 -15.28
C GLN A 6 5.71 -6.29 -15.05
N ASN A 7 5.64 -5.02 -14.61
CA ASN A 7 4.42 -4.29 -14.26
C ASN A 7 3.56 -4.94 -13.17
N SER A 8 4.11 -5.86 -12.37
CA SER A 8 3.40 -6.41 -11.21
C SER A 8 3.30 -5.35 -10.11
N THR A 9 2.17 -5.27 -9.41
CA THR A 9 2.05 -4.44 -8.19
C THR A 9 3.00 -4.86 -7.07
N CYS A 10 3.63 -6.04 -7.19
CA CYS A 10 4.55 -6.59 -6.19
C CYS A 10 3.95 -6.67 -4.78
N LYS A 11 2.61 -6.82 -4.67
CA LYS A 11 1.86 -6.83 -3.41
C LYS A 11 2.56 -7.62 -2.29
N ARG A 12 2.95 -8.88 -2.56
CA ARG A 12 3.56 -9.74 -1.53
C ARG A 12 4.88 -9.18 -0.99
N LEU A 13 5.71 -8.62 -1.87
CA LEU A 13 6.97 -7.99 -1.47
C LEU A 13 6.69 -6.71 -0.67
N ASN A 14 5.76 -5.87 -1.14
CA ASN A 14 5.38 -4.64 -0.44
C ASN A 14 4.77 -4.93 0.94
N MET A 15 3.93 -5.96 1.08
CA MET A 15 3.39 -6.42 2.37
C MET A 15 4.51 -6.88 3.30
N PHE A 16 5.46 -7.66 2.78
CA PHE A 16 6.59 -8.12 3.59
C PHE A 16 7.43 -6.93 4.08
N LEU A 17 7.77 -5.99 3.20
CA LEU A 17 8.49 -4.77 3.57
C LEU A 17 7.71 -3.95 4.60
N ARG A 18 6.39 -3.82 4.43
CA ARG A 18 5.50 -3.16 5.39
C ARG A 18 5.67 -3.77 6.80
N TRP A 19 5.53 -5.08 6.93
CA TRP A 19 5.67 -5.77 8.22
C TRP A 19 7.07 -5.64 8.81
N MET A 20 8.12 -5.71 8.00
CA MET A 20 9.49 -5.67 8.51
C MET A 20 9.93 -4.27 8.94
N VAL A 21 9.46 -3.22 8.24
CA VAL A 21 9.94 -1.84 8.41
C VAL A 21 9.05 -1.03 9.34
N ARG A 22 7.72 -1.12 9.19
CA ARG A 22 6.81 -0.35 10.06
C ARG A 22 6.72 -1.00 11.43
N LYS A 23 6.38 -0.17 12.41
CA LYS A 23 6.07 -0.60 13.77
C LYS A 23 4.70 -0.07 14.12
N ASP A 24 3.79 -0.95 14.51
CA ASP A 24 2.49 -0.58 15.03
C ASP A 24 2.33 -0.97 16.51
N ASN A 25 1.21 -0.58 17.11
CA ASN A 25 0.86 -0.92 18.49
C ASN A 25 -0.10 -2.14 18.58
N ASN A 26 -0.40 -2.78 17.45
CA ASN A 26 -1.41 -3.84 17.33
C ASN A 26 -0.78 -5.23 17.07
N GLY A 27 0.54 -5.30 16.87
CA GLY A 27 1.29 -6.53 16.66
C GLY A 27 1.22 -7.07 15.23
N VAL A 28 0.78 -6.27 14.25
CA VAL A 28 0.70 -6.70 12.85
C VAL A 28 2.01 -6.42 12.12
N ASP A 29 2.57 -5.22 12.30
CA ASP A 29 3.87 -4.83 11.76
C ASP A 29 4.99 -5.04 12.81
N PHE A 30 6.00 -5.86 12.48
CA PHE A 30 7.08 -6.27 13.40
C PHE A 30 8.08 -5.16 13.73
N GLY A 31 8.39 -4.28 12.76
CA GLY A 31 9.30 -3.14 12.97
C GLY A 31 10.74 -3.53 13.31
N ILE A 32 11.24 -4.61 12.70
CA ILE A 32 12.59 -5.14 12.96
C ILE A 32 13.65 -4.34 12.19
N TRP A 33 13.30 -3.83 11.01
CA TRP A 33 14.23 -3.14 10.10
C TRP A 33 14.14 -1.63 10.27
N ASN A 34 15.19 -1.03 10.83
CA ASN A 34 15.24 0.41 11.15
C ASN A 34 16.02 1.25 10.12
N ASN A 35 16.64 0.61 9.12
CA ASN A 35 17.45 1.29 8.09
C ASN A 35 16.61 1.86 6.94
N ILE A 36 15.38 1.39 6.77
CA ILE A 36 14.42 1.85 5.75
C ILE A 36 13.34 2.63 6.50
N LYS A 37 12.87 3.75 5.95
CA LYS A 37 11.79 4.52 6.58
C LYS A 37 10.44 4.08 6.03
N PRO A 38 9.36 4.15 6.82
CA PRO A 38 8.01 3.89 6.30
C PRO A 38 7.62 4.79 5.11
N ALA A 39 8.13 6.02 5.07
CA ALA A 39 7.99 6.96 3.96
C ALA A 39 8.54 6.45 2.60
N ASP A 40 9.49 5.53 2.64
CA ASP A 40 10.15 4.95 1.46
C ASP A 40 9.39 3.73 0.90
N LEU A 41 8.39 3.24 1.63
CA LEU A 41 7.63 2.06 1.26
C LEU A 41 6.57 2.37 0.19
N ILE A 42 6.24 1.35 -0.60
CA ILE A 42 5.12 1.37 -1.55
C ILE A 42 3.96 0.58 -0.95
N ILE A 43 2.74 1.11 -1.10
CA ILE A 43 1.55 0.44 -0.60
C ILE A 43 1.35 -0.92 -1.30
N PRO A 44 0.99 -1.98 -0.56
CA PRO A 44 0.68 -3.27 -1.16
C PRO A 44 -0.69 -3.23 -1.85
N CYS A 45 -0.70 -2.86 -3.13
CA CYS A 45 -1.93 -2.75 -3.90
C CYS A 45 -2.45 -4.12 -4.36
N ASP A 46 -3.64 -4.50 -3.90
CA ASP A 46 -4.42 -5.65 -4.39
C ASP A 46 -5.77 -5.21 -4.99
N LEU A 47 -6.62 -6.18 -5.38
CA LEU A 47 -7.91 -5.88 -6.01
C LEU A 47 -8.89 -5.15 -5.08
N HIS A 48 -8.85 -5.41 -3.76
CA HIS A 48 -9.72 -4.72 -2.80
C HIS A 48 -9.25 -3.29 -2.61
N VAL A 49 -7.94 -3.10 -2.39
CA VAL A 49 -7.31 -1.78 -2.24
C VAL A 49 -7.51 -0.94 -3.51
N ASP A 50 -7.27 -1.52 -4.70
CA ASP A 50 -7.47 -0.84 -6.00
C ASP A 50 -8.93 -0.39 -6.17
N ARG A 51 -9.90 -1.28 -5.89
CA ARG A 51 -11.34 -0.95 -6.01
C ARG A 51 -11.73 0.20 -5.09
N VAL A 52 -11.32 0.16 -3.83
CA VAL A 52 -11.64 1.22 -2.85
C VAL A 52 -10.93 2.52 -3.22
N ALA A 53 -9.65 2.47 -3.58
CA ALA A 53 -8.88 3.64 -3.99
C ALA A 53 -9.51 4.36 -5.20
N ARG A 54 -10.06 3.62 -6.17
CA ARG A 54 -10.80 4.19 -7.30
C ARG A 54 -12.09 4.88 -6.87
N LYS A 55 -12.88 4.23 -6.02
CA LYS A 55 -14.14 4.81 -5.52
C LYS A 55 -13.91 6.10 -4.73
N LEU A 56 -12.78 6.19 -4.04
CA LEU A 56 -12.33 7.37 -3.31
C LEU A 56 -11.60 8.40 -4.19
N ASN A 57 -11.49 8.17 -5.50
CA ASN A 57 -10.76 9.02 -6.45
C ASN A 57 -9.28 9.25 -6.07
N LEU A 58 -8.65 8.29 -5.39
CA LEU A 58 -7.23 8.34 -5.03
C LEU A 58 -6.31 7.92 -6.18
N ILE A 59 -6.83 7.15 -7.15
CA ILE A 59 -6.10 6.73 -8.35
C ILE A 59 -6.98 6.90 -9.59
N SER A 60 -6.33 7.20 -10.71
CA SER A 60 -6.96 7.46 -12.00
C SER A 60 -6.59 6.44 -13.08
N ARG A 61 -5.42 5.81 -12.96
CA ARG A 61 -4.91 4.82 -13.94
C ARG A 61 -5.80 3.60 -14.02
N LYS A 62 -6.18 3.16 -15.23
CA LYS A 62 -7.07 1.99 -15.41
C LYS A 62 -6.41 0.65 -15.09
N GLN A 63 -5.12 0.52 -15.33
CA GLN A 63 -4.37 -0.71 -15.08
C GLN A 63 -4.06 -0.86 -13.60
N THR A 64 -4.20 -2.05 -13.04
CA THR A 64 -3.71 -2.38 -11.70
C THR A 64 -2.29 -2.93 -11.81
N ASP A 65 -1.31 -2.02 -11.89
CA ASP A 65 0.10 -2.32 -12.10
C ASP A 65 1.00 -1.62 -11.06
N TRP A 66 2.32 -1.79 -11.19
CA TRP A 66 3.30 -1.10 -10.34
C TRP A 66 3.09 0.43 -10.32
N GLN A 67 2.79 1.05 -11.47
CA GLN A 67 2.60 2.49 -11.52
C GLN A 67 1.37 2.93 -10.73
N THR A 68 0.32 2.12 -10.69
CA THR A 68 -0.87 2.39 -9.85
C THR A 68 -0.56 2.27 -8.35
N ALA A 69 0.28 1.31 -7.95
CA ALA A 69 0.74 1.24 -6.56
C ALA A 69 1.57 2.49 -6.16
N VAL A 70 2.41 2.98 -7.08
CA VAL A 70 3.17 4.23 -6.89
C VAL A 70 2.26 5.45 -6.87
N GLU A 71 1.29 5.56 -7.79
CA GLU A 71 0.29 6.64 -7.84
C GLU A 71 -0.46 6.73 -6.51
N LEU A 72 -0.99 5.59 -6.04
CA LEU A 72 -1.71 5.52 -4.77
C LEU A 72 -0.81 5.93 -3.60
N THR A 73 0.41 5.40 -3.53
CA THR A 73 1.37 5.76 -2.47
C THR A 73 1.65 7.27 -2.46
N ASN A 74 1.83 7.88 -3.64
CA ASN A 74 2.06 9.31 -3.77
C ASN A 74 0.86 10.13 -3.29
N ARG A 75 -0.37 9.72 -3.61
CA ARG A 75 -1.57 10.37 -3.06
C ARG A 75 -1.70 10.21 -1.57
N LEU A 76 -1.39 9.02 -1.03
CA LEU A 76 -1.45 8.77 0.40
C LEU A 76 -0.41 9.59 1.18
N ARG A 77 0.73 9.90 0.54
CA ARG A 77 1.77 10.77 1.09
C ARG A 77 1.29 12.20 1.35
N GLU A 78 0.25 12.67 0.65
CA GLU A 78 -0.35 13.98 0.91
C GLU A 78 -1.11 14.03 2.25
N PHE A 79 -1.58 12.88 2.75
CA PHE A 79 -2.23 12.80 4.07
C PHE A 79 -1.25 12.51 5.20
N ASP A 80 -0.24 11.67 4.95
CA ASP A 80 0.86 11.43 5.88
C ASP A 80 2.16 11.17 5.10
N GLN A 81 3.06 12.15 5.13
CA GLN A 81 4.35 12.04 4.47
C GLN A 81 5.32 11.09 5.17
N ALA A 82 5.23 10.98 6.50
CA ALA A 82 6.13 10.13 7.27
C ALA A 82 5.75 8.66 7.14
N ASP A 83 4.46 8.38 6.90
CA ASP A 83 3.95 7.03 6.91
C ASP A 83 2.76 6.75 5.97
N PRO A 84 2.93 6.86 4.63
CA PRO A 84 1.85 6.73 3.65
C PRO A 84 1.26 5.32 3.54
N VAL A 85 1.99 4.28 3.95
CA VAL A 85 1.54 2.88 3.79
C VAL A 85 0.56 2.45 4.89
N LYS A 86 0.34 3.29 5.92
CA LYS A 86 -0.54 2.93 7.07
C LYS A 86 -1.99 2.75 6.65
N TYR A 87 -2.38 3.44 5.58
CA TYR A 87 -3.72 3.43 5.04
C TYR A 87 -4.09 2.11 4.36
N ASP A 88 -3.12 1.23 4.10
CA ASP A 88 -3.37 -0.10 3.54
C ASP A 88 -4.40 -0.88 4.36
N PHE A 89 -4.26 -0.89 5.69
CA PHE A 89 -5.19 -1.58 6.57
C PHE A 89 -6.63 -1.04 6.44
N ALA A 90 -6.77 0.29 6.32
CA ALA A 90 -8.07 0.92 6.17
C ALA A 90 -8.69 0.66 4.79
N LEU A 91 -7.91 0.80 3.71
CA LEU A 91 -8.36 0.54 2.34
C LEU A 91 -8.76 -0.91 2.14
N PHE A 92 -7.98 -1.84 2.70
CA PHE A 92 -8.28 -3.26 2.67
C PHE A 92 -9.54 -3.60 3.50
N GLY A 93 -9.65 -3.08 4.73
CA GLY A 93 -10.80 -3.29 5.60
C GLY A 93 -12.11 -2.80 4.96
N MET A 94 -12.12 -1.59 4.40
CA MET A 94 -13.27 -1.07 3.64
C MET A 94 -13.63 -1.95 2.44
N GLY A 95 -12.63 -2.59 1.82
CA GLY A 95 -12.83 -3.49 0.69
C GLY A 95 -13.43 -4.84 1.05
N ILE A 96 -13.28 -5.29 2.31
CA ILE A 96 -13.87 -6.54 2.84
C ILE A 96 -15.32 -6.32 3.29
N GLU A 97 -15.63 -5.17 3.90
CA GLU A 97 -16.96 -4.93 4.48
C GLU A 97 -18.11 -4.85 3.46
N GLU A 98 -17.84 -5.05 2.15
CA GLU A 98 -18.79 -5.02 1.01
C GLU A 98 -19.71 -3.78 0.90
N LYS A 99 -19.58 -2.81 1.81
CA LYS A 99 -20.36 -1.58 1.85
C LYS A 99 -19.82 -0.45 0.95
N PHE A 100 -18.71 -0.69 0.25
CA PHE A 100 -18.08 0.29 -0.63
C PHE A 100 -18.00 -0.17 -2.06
#